data_AF-A0A0W0S7B1-F1
#
_entry.id   AF-A0A0W0S7B1-F1
#
_cell.length_a   1.000
_cell.length_b   1.000
_cell.length_c   1.000
_cell.angle_alpha   90.00
_cell.angle_beta   90.00
_cell.angle_gamma   90.00
#
_symmetry.space_group_name_H-M   'P 1'
#
loop_
_entity.id
_entity.type
_entity.pdbx_description
1 polymer ?
#
loop_
_entity_poly.entity_id
_entity_poly.type
_entity_poly.pdbx_seq_one_letter_code
_entity_poly.pdbx_strand_id
1 'polypeptide(L)'
;MEPVSIALICAAVLGTVVVLAAFIRQILLSRDKQLNDDAQIRALSQEVKELEQMREQMQNEKRFDSHYQVLGVNKEAIRYIDTQIDEILRKKTELIERYAQTIVKESGSIVSGEISPDRKGACDRLREEIDHKIAFYESELKQLQERRASLWDAHTDFQRYLLNQEKTRNASLDNVYKQHSALLEKVYLRHIDDSEIVAVKSMEASTMTFKDMFMIPIQFLMQYFGVSVTPGISLVQTRVEHIARAEVDKTQRDINDSAPEKKENVTPKEDKQQKQSAIHQNQPPETVQDEEEEKDSAKARSMTFA
;
A
#
# COMPACT_ATOMS: atom_id res chain seq x y z
N MET A 1 -12.19 17.02 60.66
CA MET A 1 -13.11 16.43 59.67
C MET A 1 -12.95 14.93 59.72
N GLU A 2 -13.99 14.18 59.41
CA GLU A 2 -13.89 12.71 59.35
C GLU A 2 -13.17 12.28 58.07
N PRO A 3 -12.41 11.17 58.08
CA PRO A 3 -11.69 10.69 56.89
C PRO A 3 -12.63 10.34 55.73
N VAL A 4 -13.88 9.95 56.02
CA VAL A 4 -14.94 9.69 55.04
C VAL A 4 -15.26 10.95 54.22
N SER A 5 -15.31 12.12 54.86
CA SER A 5 -15.57 13.40 54.18
C SER A 5 -14.43 13.76 53.22
N ILE A 6 -13.18 13.50 53.62
CA ILE A 6 -11.99 13.76 52.80
C ILE A 6 -11.98 12.82 51.59
N ALA A 7 -12.24 11.52 51.80
CA ALA A 7 -12.32 10.53 50.72
C ALA A 7 -13.40 10.88 49.67
N LEU A 8 -14.59 11.32 50.10
CA LEU A 8 -15.66 11.77 49.20
C LEU A 8 -15.26 13.00 48.37
N ILE A 9 -14.60 13.99 48.97
CA ILE A 9 -14.12 15.18 48.26
C ILE A 9 -13.03 14.80 47.24
N CYS A 10 -12.07 13.95 47.63
CA CYS A 10 -11.05 13.45 46.71
C CYS A 10 -11.66 12.66 45.54
N ALA A 11 -12.63 11.78 45.80
CA ALA A 11 -13.32 11.02 44.75
C ALA A 11 -14.08 11.93 43.77
N ALA A 12 -14.75 12.96 44.27
CA ALA A 12 -15.46 13.93 43.43
C ALA A 12 -14.51 14.75 42.54
N VAL A 13 -13.40 15.24 43.09
CA VAL A 13 -12.40 16.04 42.35
C VAL A 13 -11.62 15.18 41.34
N LEU A 14 -11.25 13.95 41.70
CA LEU A 14 -10.61 13.02 40.75
C LEU A 14 -11.58 12.60 39.64
N GLY A 15 -12.86 12.38 39.97
CA GLY A 15 -13.90 12.06 38.98
C GLY A 15 -14.09 13.16 37.94
N THR A 16 -14.17 14.43 38.36
CA THR A 16 -14.31 15.55 37.40
C THR A 16 -13.06 15.74 36.54
N VAL A 17 -11.86 15.60 37.11
CA VAL A 17 -10.60 15.65 36.34
C VAL A 17 -10.53 14.52 35.30
N VAL A 18 -10.93 13.29 35.65
CA VAL A 18 -10.95 12.15 34.71
C VAL A 18 -11.94 12.38 33.56
N VAL A 19 -13.16 12.84 33.85
CA VAL A 19 -14.16 13.15 32.79
C VAL A 19 -13.66 14.25 31.87
N LEU A 20 -13.04 15.29 32.42
CA LEU A 20 -12.52 16.43 31.64
C LEU A 20 -11.30 16.01 30.79
N ALA A 21 -10.41 15.16 31.32
CA ALA A 21 -9.31 14.58 30.56
C ALA A 21 -9.79 13.66 29.41
N ALA A 22 -10.80 12.82 29.66
CA ALA A 22 -11.41 11.99 28.62
C ALA A 22 -12.06 12.84 27.51
N PHE A 23 -12.75 13.93 27.87
CA PHE A 23 -13.36 14.86 26.92
C PHE A 23 -12.31 15.59 26.07
N ILE A 24 -11.24 16.12 26.67
CA ILE A 24 -10.11 16.71 25.92
C ILE A 24 -9.50 15.67 24.96
N ARG A 25 -9.34 14.40 25.40
CA ARG A 25 -8.80 13.33 24.57
C ARG A 25 -9.70 12.99 23.37
N GLN A 26 -11.03 12.99 23.56
CA GLN A 26 -11.99 12.82 22.46
C GLN A 26 -11.91 13.98 21.46
N ILE A 27 -11.77 15.22 21.92
CA ILE A 27 -11.58 16.38 21.04
C ILE A 27 -10.26 16.27 20.24
N LEU A 28 -9.17 15.87 20.87
CA LEU A 28 -7.88 15.68 20.20
C LEU A 28 -7.94 14.58 19.13
N LEU A 29 -8.52 13.41 19.44
CA LEU A 29 -8.69 12.31 18.48
C LEU A 29 -9.62 12.69 17.32
N SER A 30 -10.71 13.43 17.60
CA SER A 30 -11.62 13.95 16.58
C SER A 30 -10.90 14.92 15.63
N ARG A 31 -10.09 15.83 16.17
CA ARG A 31 -9.30 16.78 15.38
C ARG A 31 -8.19 16.10 14.57
N ASP A 32 -7.51 15.11 15.14
CA ASP A 32 -6.45 14.34 14.46
C ASP A 32 -7.03 13.57 13.27
N LYS A 33 -8.18 12.91 13.47
CA LYS A 33 -8.94 12.31 12.37
C LYS A 33 -9.33 13.35 11.31
N GLN A 34 -9.96 14.47 11.71
CA GLN A 34 -10.36 15.51 10.76
C GLN A 34 -9.19 16.01 9.90
N LEU A 35 -8.00 16.19 10.47
CA LEU A 35 -6.81 16.62 9.73
C LEU A 35 -6.29 15.54 8.76
N ASN A 36 -6.43 14.26 9.10
CA ASN A 36 -6.11 13.15 8.20
C ASN A 36 -7.12 13.05 7.05
N ASP A 37 -8.43 13.11 7.34
CA ASP A 37 -9.50 13.10 6.34
C ASP A 37 -9.32 14.27 5.34
N ASP A 38 -9.00 15.47 5.84
CA ASP A 38 -8.71 16.67 5.04
C ASP A 38 -7.46 16.49 4.14
N ALA A 39 -6.43 15.82 4.65
CA ALA A 39 -5.22 15.51 3.90
C ALA A 39 -5.48 14.46 2.80
N GLN A 40 -6.34 13.47 3.06
CA GLN A 40 -6.75 12.47 2.08
C GLN A 40 -7.59 13.08 0.96
N ILE A 41 -8.55 13.97 1.27
CA ILE A 41 -9.33 14.70 0.27
C ILE A 41 -8.40 15.53 -0.64
N ARG A 42 -7.38 16.19 -0.06
CA ARG A 42 -6.40 16.98 -0.83
C ARG A 42 -5.54 16.09 -1.75
N ALA A 43 -4.98 15.01 -1.22
CA ALA A 43 -4.18 14.06 -2.01
C ALA A 43 -5.01 13.43 -3.14
N LEU A 44 -6.25 13.01 -2.85
CA LEU A 44 -7.18 12.49 -3.85
C LEU A 44 -7.51 13.53 -4.93
N SER A 45 -7.72 14.80 -4.56
CA SER A 45 -7.96 15.87 -5.54
C SER A 45 -6.78 16.15 -6.47
N GLN A 46 -5.54 15.87 -6.01
CA GLN A 46 -4.33 15.95 -6.83
C GLN A 46 -4.24 14.76 -7.80
N GLU A 47 -4.37 13.52 -7.29
CA GLU A 47 -4.33 12.32 -8.12
C GLU A 47 -5.45 12.30 -9.19
N VAL A 48 -6.65 12.76 -8.84
CA VAL A 48 -7.77 12.92 -9.79
C VAL A 48 -7.45 13.99 -10.85
N LYS A 49 -6.80 15.09 -10.47
CA LYS A 49 -6.41 16.15 -11.42
C LYS A 49 -5.31 15.69 -12.39
N GLU A 50 -4.35 14.89 -11.94
CA GLU A 50 -3.32 14.29 -12.80
C GLU A 50 -3.93 13.32 -13.82
N LEU A 51 -4.94 12.54 -13.40
CA LEU A 51 -5.70 11.65 -14.28
C LEU A 51 -6.56 12.42 -15.30
N GLU A 52 -7.13 13.55 -14.90
CA GLU A 52 -7.84 14.44 -15.83
C GLU A 52 -6.87 15.08 -16.85
N GLN A 53 -5.68 15.51 -16.41
CA GLN A 53 -4.65 16.05 -17.30
C GLN A 53 -4.14 15.01 -18.32
N MET A 54 -3.99 13.74 -17.91
CA MET A 54 -3.69 12.64 -18.85
C MET A 54 -4.84 12.42 -19.84
N ARG A 55 -6.11 12.54 -19.40
CA ARG A 55 -7.29 12.44 -20.28
C ARG A 55 -7.35 13.60 -21.30
N GLU A 56 -7.10 14.83 -20.88
CA GLU A 56 -7.02 16.00 -21.77
C GLU A 56 -5.95 15.82 -22.85
N GLN A 57 -4.76 15.33 -22.49
CA GLN A 57 -3.69 15.06 -23.44
C GLN A 57 -4.14 14.03 -24.51
N MET A 58 -4.79 12.95 -24.09
CA MET A 58 -5.31 11.91 -25.00
C MET A 58 -6.44 12.40 -25.91
N GLN A 59 -7.32 13.30 -25.44
CA GLN A 59 -8.39 13.88 -26.29
C GLN A 59 -7.83 14.80 -27.40
N ASN A 60 -6.63 15.35 -27.20
CA ASN A 60 -5.95 16.17 -28.21
C ASN A 60 -5.24 15.32 -29.29
N GLU A 61 -4.99 14.01 -29.06
CA GLU A 61 -4.47 13.09 -30.08
C GLU A 61 -5.54 12.67 -31.11
N LYS A 62 -5.90 13.61 -31.98
CA LYS A 62 -6.78 13.36 -33.13
C LYS A 62 -6.03 12.64 -34.25
N ARG A 63 -6.69 11.67 -34.87
CA ARG A 63 -6.24 10.99 -36.10
C ARG A 63 -6.11 12.01 -37.24
N PHE A 64 -5.09 11.85 -38.08
CA PHE A 64 -4.86 12.72 -39.25
C PHE A 64 -5.66 12.24 -40.46
N ASP A 65 -6.74 12.93 -40.81
CA ASP A 65 -7.59 12.62 -41.99
C ASP A 65 -6.88 12.78 -43.36
N SER A 66 -5.67 13.33 -43.40
CA SER A 66 -4.90 13.54 -44.64
C SER A 66 -4.65 12.25 -45.43
N HIS A 67 -4.56 11.10 -44.75
CA HIS A 67 -4.18 9.83 -45.36
C HIS A 67 -5.23 9.24 -46.31
N TYR A 68 -6.51 9.60 -46.19
CA TYR A 68 -7.59 9.13 -47.08
C TYR A 68 -7.41 9.54 -48.55
N GLN A 69 -6.45 10.43 -48.87
CA GLN A 69 -6.12 10.79 -50.25
C GLN A 69 -5.31 9.68 -50.96
N VAL A 70 -4.58 8.84 -50.23
CA VAL A 70 -3.64 7.84 -50.78
C VAL A 70 -4.32 6.48 -51.02
N LEU A 71 -5.49 6.23 -50.43
CA LEU A 71 -6.12 4.90 -50.35
C LEU A 71 -6.79 4.37 -51.63
N GLY A 72 -6.72 5.11 -52.74
CA GLY A 72 -7.22 4.67 -54.04
C GLY A 72 -8.66 4.14 -54.02
N VAL A 73 -8.85 2.90 -54.51
CA VAL A 73 -10.16 2.26 -54.68
C VAL A 73 -10.81 1.87 -53.34
N ASN A 74 -10.03 1.45 -52.34
CA ASN A 74 -10.54 0.95 -51.06
C ASN A 74 -10.89 2.07 -50.06
N LYS A 75 -10.72 3.34 -50.46
CA LYS A 75 -10.89 4.55 -49.63
C LYS A 75 -12.19 4.59 -48.83
N GLU A 76 -13.33 4.28 -49.44
CA GLU A 76 -14.63 4.37 -48.76
C GLU A 76 -14.83 3.25 -47.74
N ALA A 77 -14.39 2.03 -48.05
CA ALA A 77 -14.44 0.89 -47.14
C ALA A 77 -13.52 1.08 -45.92
N ILE A 78 -12.30 1.59 -46.14
CA ILE A 78 -11.35 1.90 -45.05
C ILE A 78 -11.91 3.05 -44.19
N ARG A 79 -12.40 4.14 -44.79
CA ARG A 79 -13.05 5.26 -44.06
C ARG A 79 -14.26 4.79 -43.24
N TYR A 80 -15.06 3.86 -43.73
CA TYR A 80 -16.19 3.30 -42.99
C TYR A 80 -15.71 2.51 -41.74
N ILE A 81 -14.73 1.62 -41.91
CA ILE A 81 -14.14 0.87 -40.79
C ILE A 81 -13.47 1.82 -39.79
N ASP A 82 -12.79 2.86 -40.27
CA ASP A 82 -12.17 3.87 -39.41
C ASP A 82 -13.18 4.71 -38.62
N THR A 83 -14.35 4.99 -39.21
CA THR A 83 -15.47 5.61 -38.50
C THR A 83 -16.00 4.69 -37.39
N GLN A 84 -16.08 3.38 -37.62
CA GLN A 84 -16.47 2.41 -36.58
C GLN A 84 -15.43 2.28 -35.47
N ILE A 85 -14.13 2.24 -35.80
CA ILE A 85 -13.02 2.20 -34.84
C ILE A 85 -13.06 3.43 -33.91
N ASP A 86 -13.21 4.63 -34.46
CA ASP A 86 -13.31 5.85 -33.64
C ASP A 86 -14.65 5.94 -32.88
N GLU A 87 -15.75 5.36 -33.37
CA GLU A 87 -17.00 5.26 -32.60
C GLU A 87 -16.86 4.33 -31.38
N ILE A 88 -16.18 3.19 -31.52
CA ILE A 88 -15.92 2.26 -30.40
C ILE A 88 -14.94 2.87 -29.41
N LEU A 89 -13.86 3.51 -29.87
CA LEU A 89 -12.92 4.18 -28.98
C LEU A 89 -13.55 5.38 -28.25
N ARG A 90 -14.51 6.07 -28.87
CA ARG A 90 -15.37 7.06 -28.18
C ARG A 90 -16.24 6.40 -27.10
N LYS A 91 -16.92 5.28 -27.40
CA LYS A 91 -17.72 4.53 -26.40
C LYS A 91 -16.87 4.03 -25.23
N LYS A 92 -15.66 3.53 -25.49
CA LYS A 92 -14.69 3.11 -24.45
C LYS A 92 -14.24 4.29 -23.59
N THR A 93 -13.95 5.44 -24.21
CA THR A 93 -13.59 6.68 -23.49
C THR A 93 -14.74 7.16 -22.59
N GLU A 94 -15.97 7.23 -23.12
CA GLU A 94 -17.16 7.64 -22.37
C GLU A 94 -17.50 6.68 -21.20
N LEU A 95 -17.29 5.38 -21.39
CA LEU A 95 -17.46 4.38 -20.33
C LEU A 95 -16.44 4.59 -19.19
N ILE A 96 -15.17 4.85 -19.53
CA ILE A 96 -14.10 5.13 -18.56
C ILE A 96 -14.36 6.46 -17.84
N GLU A 97 -14.86 7.49 -18.54
CA GLU A 97 -15.22 8.78 -17.95
C GLU A 97 -16.35 8.65 -16.91
N ARG A 98 -17.45 7.97 -17.27
CA ARG A 98 -18.57 7.68 -16.35
C ARG A 98 -18.12 6.89 -15.12
N TYR A 99 -17.18 5.95 -15.30
CA TYR A 99 -16.59 5.20 -14.19
C TYR A 99 -15.71 6.08 -13.30
N ALA A 100 -14.87 6.93 -13.87
CA ALA A 100 -14.03 7.87 -13.14
C ALA A 100 -14.87 8.84 -12.28
N GLN A 101 -15.95 9.40 -12.86
CA GLN A 101 -16.90 10.26 -12.12
C GLN A 101 -17.55 9.50 -10.94
N THR A 102 -17.86 8.22 -11.13
CA THR A 102 -18.41 7.35 -10.07
C THR A 102 -17.37 7.07 -8.98
N ILE A 103 -16.11 6.79 -9.34
CA ILE A 103 -15.00 6.59 -8.39
C ILE A 103 -14.76 7.86 -7.56
N VAL A 104 -14.71 9.04 -8.17
CA VAL A 104 -14.50 10.31 -7.44
C VAL A 104 -15.62 10.53 -6.42
N LYS A 105 -16.87 10.21 -6.77
CA LYS A 105 -18.00 10.29 -5.86
C LYS A 105 -17.90 9.27 -4.70
N GLU A 106 -17.71 8.00 -5.00
CA GLU A 106 -17.68 6.95 -3.97
C GLU A 106 -16.45 7.06 -3.06
N SER A 107 -15.28 7.44 -3.59
CA SER A 107 -14.09 7.74 -2.77
C SER A 107 -14.28 8.94 -1.85
N GLY A 108 -15.00 9.98 -2.28
CA GLY A 108 -15.43 11.07 -1.39
C GLY A 108 -16.31 10.58 -0.24
N SER A 109 -17.34 9.77 -0.54
CA SER A 109 -18.19 9.13 0.46
C SER A 109 -17.40 8.24 1.45
N ILE A 110 -16.43 7.46 0.95
CA ILE A 110 -15.58 6.60 1.77
C ILE A 110 -14.78 7.44 2.77
N VAL A 111 -14.13 8.54 2.35
CA VAL A 111 -13.37 9.40 3.27
C VAL A 111 -14.30 10.06 4.31
N SER A 112 -15.53 10.44 3.94
CA SER A 112 -16.53 10.90 4.92
C SER A 112 -17.05 9.83 5.89
N GLY A 113 -16.60 8.57 5.76
CA GLY A 113 -16.93 7.47 6.67
C GLY A 113 -18.20 6.70 6.32
N GLU A 114 -18.79 6.88 5.13
CA GLU A 114 -20.00 6.18 4.69
C GLU A 114 -19.73 4.77 4.14
N ILE A 115 -18.76 4.03 4.73
CA ILE A 115 -18.44 2.66 4.30
C ILE A 115 -19.57 1.72 4.72
N SER A 116 -20.08 0.95 3.76
CA SER A 116 -20.79 -0.31 4.02
C SER A 116 -20.21 -1.43 3.14
N PRO A 117 -20.28 -2.70 3.58
CA PRO A 117 -19.86 -3.83 2.74
C PRO A 117 -20.67 -3.89 1.43
N ASP A 118 -21.94 -3.46 1.46
CA ASP A 118 -22.81 -3.42 0.29
C ASP A 118 -22.35 -2.40 -0.76
N ARG A 119 -21.82 -1.23 -0.34
CA ARG A 119 -21.24 -0.25 -1.27
C ARG A 119 -19.98 -0.79 -1.93
N LYS A 120 -19.12 -1.51 -1.19
CA LYS A 120 -17.96 -2.17 -1.78
C LYS A 120 -18.41 -3.23 -2.80
N GLY A 121 -19.33 -4.13 -2.41
CA GLY A 121 -19.88 -5.14 -3.33
C GLY A 121 -20.58 -4.56 -4.56
N ALA A 122 -21.16 -3.36 -4.48
CA ALA A 122 -21.68 -2.63 -5.63
C ALA A 122 -20.57 -2.04 -6.53
N CYS A 123 -19.50 -1.51 -5.94
CA CYS A 123 -18.32 -1.03 -6.67
C CYS A 123 -17.61 -2.18 -7.42
N ASP A 124 -17.46 -3.33 -6.76
CA ASP A 124 -16.80 -4.51 -7.31
C ASP A 124 -17.59 -5.07 -8.52
N ARG A 125 -18.93 -5.18 -8.41
CA ARG A 125 -19.80 -5.55 -9.55
C ARG A 125 -19.74 -4.53 -10.70
N LEU A 126 -19.70 -3.23 -10.38
CA LEU A 126 -19.58 -2.18 -11.40
C LEU A 126 -18.24 -2.28 -12.15
N ARG A 127 -17.16 -2.64 -11.45
CA ARG A 127 -15.83 -2.94 -12.04
C ARG A 127 -15.93 -4.14 -12.98
N GLU A 128 -16.45 -5.29 -12.53
CA GLU A 128 -16.67 -6.49 -13.35
C GLU A 128 -17.50 -6.20 -14.62
N GLU A 129 -18.59 -5.45 -14.49
CA GLU A 129 -19.43 -5.01 -15.61
C GLU A 129 -18.66 -4.17 -16.65
N ILE A 130 -17.67 -3.37 -16.21
CA ILE A 130 -16.89 -2.50 -17.06
C ILE A 130 -15.71 -3.25 -17.68
N ASP A 131 -15.03 -4.11 -16.93
CA ASP A 131 -14.01 -5.03 -17.45
C ASP A 131 -14.59 -5.89 -18.60
N HIS A 132 -15.81 -6.42 -18.44
CA HIS A 132 -16.50 -7.15 -19.51
C HIS A 132 -16.81 -6.27 -20.74
N LYS A 133 -17.24 -5.01 -20.55
CA LYS A 133 -17.53 -4.08 -21.66
C LYS A 133 -16.25 -3.62 -22.38
N ILE A 134 -15.16 -3.43 -21.65
CA ILE A 134 -13.83 -3.13 -22.19
C ILE A 134 -13.32 -4.30 -23.04
N ALA A 135 -13.37 -5.54 -22.51
CA ALA A 135 -12.99 -6.74 -23.24
C ALA A 135 -13.84 -6.97 -24.50
N PHE A 136 -15.15 -6.67 -24.44
CA PHE A 136 -16.02 -6.67 -25.61
C PHE A 136 -15.53 -5.69 -26.69
N TYR A 137 -15.32 -4.42 -26.34
CA TYR A 137 -14.83 -3.40 -27.29
C TYR A 137 -13.44 -3.72 -27.85
N GLU A 138 -12.55 -4.36 -27.09
CA GLU A 138 -11.25 -4.83 -27.59
C GLU A 138 -11.40 -5.97 -28.61
N SER A 139 -12.36 -6.87 -28.40
CA SER A 139 -12.66 -7.93 -29.39
C SER A 139 -13.25 -7.37 -30.69
N GLU A 140 -14.07 -6.31 -30.60
CA GLU A 140 -14.66 -5.61 -31.74
C GLU A 140 -13.60 -4.80 -32.51
N LEU A 141 -12.75 -4.05 -31.80
CA LEU A 141 -11.62 -3.31 -32.36
C LEU A 141 -10.64 -4.24 -33.08
N LYS A 142 -10.33 -5.41 -32.50
CA LYS A 142 -9.46 -6.41 -33.15
C LYS A 142 -10.04 -6.89 -34.48
N GLN A 143 -11.32 -7.24 -34.53
CA GLN A 143 -11.98 -7.67 -35.77
C GLN A 143 -11.97 -6.56 -36.83
N LEU A 144 -12.19 -5.29 -36.44
CA LEU A 144 -12.12 -4.16 -37.36
C LEU A 144 -10.69 -3.88 -37.84
N GLN A 145 -9.67 -4.02 -36.99
CA GLN A 145 -8.26 -3.88 -37.39
C GLN A 145 -7.82 -5.00 -38.33
N GLU A 146 -8.25 -6.25 -38.10
CA GLU A 146 -8.01 -7.38 -39.02
C GLU A 146 -8.72 -7.16 -40.37
N ARG A 147 -9.97 -6.70 -40.37
CA ARG A 147 -10.69 -6.33 -41.60
C ARG A 147 -10.03 -5.17 -42.34
N ARG A 148 -9.57 -4.14 -41.63
CA ARG A 148 -8.82 -3.01 -42.21
C ARG A 148 -7.50 -3.46 -42.83
N ALA A 149 -6.81 -4.42 -42.21
CA ALA A 149 -5.59 -5.01 -42.76
C ALA A 149 -5.83 -5.68 -44.12
N SER A 150 -6.91 -6.46 -44.26
CA SER A 150 -7.28 -7.13 -45.52
C SER A 150 -7.70 -6.19 -46.68
N LEU A 151 -7.67 -4.87 -46.48
CA LEU A 151 -7.97 -3.87 -47.51
C LEU A 151 -6.75 -3.03 -47.91
N TRP A 152 -5.56 -3.31 -47.35
CA TRP A 152 -4.44 -2.36 -47.32
C TRP A 152 -3.13 -2.85 -47.97
N ASP A 153 -3.24 -3.81 -48.89
CA ASP A 153 -2.13 -4.54 -49.53
C ASP A 153 -0.98 -3.67 -50.07
N ALA A 154 -1.27 -2.43 -50.48
CA ALA A 154 -0.29 -1.52 -51.07
C ALA A 154 0.56 -0.72 -50.05
N HIS A 155 0.13 -0.57 -48.79
CA HIS A 155 0.67 0.41 -47.84
C HIS A 155 0.86 -0.12 -46.41
N THR A 156 1.35 -1.36 -46.30
CA THR A 156 1.48 -2.13 -45.04
C THR A 156 2.35 -1.45 -43.97
N ASP A 157 3.37 -0.67 -44.33
CA ASP A 157 4.18 0.08 -43.36
C ASP A 157 3.43 1.28 -42.76
N PHE A 158 2.64 1.98 -43.57
CA PHE A 158 1.81 3.09 -43.11
C PHE A 158 0.62 2.60 -42.27
N GLN A 159 0.02 1.46 -42.66
CA GLN A 159 -0.89 0.69 -41.81
C GLN A 159 -0.24 0.37 -40.45
N ARG A 160 0.99 -0.16 -40.44
CA ARG A 160 1.69 -0.54 -39.20
C ARG A 160 1.92 0.67 -38.30
N TYR A 161 2.25 1.82 -38.86
CA TYR A 161 2.35 3.09 -38.12
C TYR A 161 1.03 3.49 -37.45
N LEU A 162 -0.08 3.55 -38.22
CA LEU A 162 -1.39 3.94 -37.66
C LEU A 162 -1.91 2.93 -36.64
N LEU A 163 -1.78 1.63 -36.90
CA LEU A 163 -2.14 0.56 -35.97
C LEU A 163 -1.31 0.61 -34.68
N ASN A 164 -0.04 1.03 -34.75
CA ASN A 164 0.78 1.27 -33.56
C ASN A 164 0.30 2.50 -32.78
N GLN A 165 -0.01 3.61 -33.45
CA GLN A 165 -0.60 4.81 -32.82
C GLN A 165 -1.93 4.47 -32.11
N GLU A 166 -2.81 3.70 -32.76
CA GLU A 166 -4.06 3.21 -32.19
C GLU A 166 -3.85 2.33 -30.95
N LYS A 167 -2.85 1.43 -30.99
CA LYS A 167 -2.48 0.60 -29.83
C LYS A 167 -1.94 1.43 -28.67
N THR A 168 -1.09 2.43 -28.92
CA THR A 168 -0.61 3.35 -27.88
C THR A 168 -1.78 4.13 -27.27
N ARG A 169 -2.68 4.69 -28.09
CA ARG A 169 -3.86 5.42 -27.60
C ARG A 169 -4.80 4.52 -26.76
N ASN A 170 -5.03 3.27 -27.20
CA ASN A 170 -5.82 2.31 -26.42
C ASN A 170 -5.12 1.90 -25.12
N ALA A 171 -3.82 1.59 -25.15
CA ALA A 171 -3.06 1.25 -23.94
C ALA A 171 -3.04 2.41 -22.93
N SER A 172 -3.10 3.67 -23.40
CA SER A 172 -3.25 4.84 -22.54
C SER A 172 -4.65 4.91 -21.89
N LEU A 173 -5.73 4.61 -22.62
CA LEU A 173 -7.08 4.43 -22.02
C LEU A 173 -7.08 3.34 -20.96
N ASP A 174 -6.43 2.21 -21.23
CA ASP A 174 -6.35 1.07 -20.31
C ASP A 174 -5.53 1.40 -19.07
N ASN A 175 -4.48 2.21 -19.20
CA ASN A 175 -3.70 2.70 -18.08
C ASN A 175 -4.51 3.67 -17.21
N VAL A 176 -5.19 4.66 -17.81
CA VAL A 176 -6.06 5.60 -17.08
C VAL A 176 -7.19 4.85 -16.35
N TYR A 177 -7.80 3.84 -16.99
CA TYR A 177 -8.78 2.96 -16.34
C TYR A 177 -8.17 2.22 -15.13
N LYS A 178 -7.01 1.57 -15.30
CA LYS A 178 -6.32 0.85 -14.21
C LYS A 178 -5.91 1.77 -13.06
N GLN A 179 -5.46 2.99 -13.36
CA GLN A 179 -5.12 4.00 -12.35
C GLN A 179 -6.36 4.46 -11.58
N HIS A 180 -7.49 4.69 -12.25
CA HIS A 180 -8.76 4.98 -11.58
C HIS A 180 -9.20 3.82 -10.66
N SER A 181 -9.16 2.57 -11.13
CA SER A 181 -9.47 1.38 -10.31
C SER A 181 -8.55 1.24 -9.10
N ALA A 182 -7.24 1.43 -9.29
CA ALA A 182 -6.24 1.35 -8.22
C ALA A 182 -6.38 2.49 -7.20
N LEU A 183 -6.81 3.69 -7.62
CA LEU A 183 -7.12 4.80 -6.72
C LEU A 183 -8.27 4.46 -5.79
N LEU A 184 -9.37 3.87 -6.30
CA LEU A 184 -10.49 3.44 -5.46
C LEU A 184 -10.05 2.36 -4.45
N GLU A 185 -9.29 1.37 -4.91
CA GLU A 185 -8.79 0.26 -4.08
C GLU A 185 -7.87 0.76 -2.96
N LYS A 186 -6.95 1.68 -3.30
CA LYS A 186 -6.06 2.40 -2.37
C LYS A 186 -6.80 3.24 -1.33
N VAL A 187 -7.92 3.87 -1.69
CA VAL A 187 -8.78 4.62 -0.75
C VAL A 187 -9.50 3.67 0.21
N TYR A 188 -10.06 2.56 -0.29
CA TYR A 188 -10.65 1.53 0.58
C TYR A 188 -9.65 0.97 1.59
N LEU A 189 -8.45 0.58 1.13
CA LEU A 189 -7.40 0.04 2.01
C LEU A 189 -6.99 1.06 3.08
N ARG A 190 -6.63 2.30 2.68
CA ARG A 190 -6.24 3.35 3.62
C ARG A 190 -7.29 3.66 4.68
N HIS A 191 -8.58 3.71 4.31
CA HIS A 191 -9.62 3.98 5.31
C HIS A 191 -9.81 2.79 6.28
N ILE A 192 -9.65 1.55 5.80
CA ILE A 192 -9.66 0.37 6.67
C ILE A 192 -8.46 0.44 7.63
N ASP A 193 -7.25 0.61 7.11
CA ASP A 193 -6.00 0.71 7.88
C ASP A 193 -6.08 1.83 8.94
N ASP A 194 -6.52 3.03 8.55
CA ASP A 194 -6.68 4.16 9.47
C ASP A 194 -7.78 3.90 10.51
N SER A 195 -8.87 3.25 10.14
CA SER A 195 -9.94 2.89 11.09
C SER A 195 -9.46 1.87 12.13
N GLU A 196 -8.63 0.90 11.71
CA GLU A 196 -7.99 -0.06 12.62
C GLU A 196 -6.95 0.64 13.51
N ILE A 197 -6.07 1.47 12.93
CA ILE A 197 -5.06 2.24 13.68
C ILE A 197 -5.72 3.16 14.71
N VAL A 198 -6.83 3.83 14.37
CA VAL A 198 -7.60 4.66 15.31
C VAL A 198 -8.28 3.79 16.37
N ALA A 199 -8.82 2.62 16.04
CA ALA A 199 -9.39 1.70 17.01
C ALA A 199 -8.33 1.17 17.99
N VAL A 200 -7.18 0.69 17.50
CA VAL A 200 -6.05 0.20 18.31
C VAL A 200 -5.51 1.32 19.20
N LYS A 201 -5.21 2.50 18.64
CA LYS A 201 -4.79 3.67 19.43
C LYS A 201 -5.83 4.05 20.49
N SER A 202 -7.12 3.92 20.20
CA SER A 202 -8.21 4.18 21.15
C SER A 202 -8.29 3.12 22.27
N MET A 203 -8.03 1.85 21.96
CA MET A 203 -7.96 0.76 22.95
C MET A 203 -6.72 0.87 23.84
N GLU A 204 -5.54 1.16 23.27
CA GLU A 204 -4.33 1.44 24.04
C GLU A 204 -4.49 2.71 24.90
N ALA A 205 -5.03 3.77 24.32
CA ALA A 205 -5.38 5.01 25.04
C ALA A 205 -6.31 4.76 26.22
N SER A 206 -7.36 3.96 26.01
CA SER A 206 -8.32 3.60 27.06
C SER A 206 -7.64 2.76 28.14
N THR A 207 -6.78 1.82 27.75
CA THR A 207 -6.03 0.95 28.68
C THR A 207 -5.03 1.75 29.53
N MET A 208 -4.30 2.71 28.94
CA MET A 208 -3.46 3.63 29.70
C MET A 208 -4.27 4.56 30.61
N THR A 209 -5.35 5.17 30.09
CA THR A 209 -6.20 6.07 30.89
C THR A 209 -6.81 5.33 32.09
N PHE A 210 -7.26 4.09 31.89
CA PHE A 210 -7.75 3.21 32.95
C PHE A 210 -6.64 2.85 33.95
N LYS A 211 -5.48 2.42 33.49
CA LYS A 211 -4.31 2.12 34.33
C LYS A 211 -3.93 3.31 35.22
N ASP A 212 -3.88 4.51 34.65
CA ASP A 212 -3.51 5.73 35.38
C ASP A 212 -4.63 6.19 36.33
N MET A 213 -5.90 6.07 35.90
CA MET A 213 -7.09 6.30 36.74
C MET A 213 -7.14 5.39 37.98
N PHE A 214 -6.63 4.16 37.91
CA PHE A 214 -6.51 3.27 39.08
C PHE A 214 -5.20 3.49 39.85
N MET A 215 -4.07 3.74 39.18
CA MET A 215 -2.77 3.93 39.85
C MET A 215 -2.65 5.24 40.62
N ILE A 216 -3.19 6.35 40.11
CA ILE A 216 -3.06 7.68 40.76
C ILE A 216 -3.75 7.70 42.14
N PRO A 217 -5.01 7.23 42.31
CA PRO A 217 -5.62 7.10 43.64
C PRO A 217 -4.89 6.14 44.55
N ILE A 218 -4.38 5.01 44.04
CA ILE A 218 -3.63 4.03 44.85
C ILE A 218 -2.32 4.63 45.37
N GLN A 219 -1.57 5.35 44.53
CA GLN A 219 -0.35 6.05 44.93
C GLN A 219 -0.65 7.15 45.97
N PHE A 220 -1.70 7.94 45.76
CA PHE A 220 -2.14 8.95 46.72
C PHE A 220 -2.55 8.34 48.07
N LEU A 221 -3.26 7.20 48.06
CA LEU A 221 -3.65 6.48 49.27
C LEU A 221 -2.43 5.84 49.97
N MET A 222 -1.45 5.29 49.25
CA MET A 222 -0.18 4.83 49.85
C MET A 222 0.57 5.96 50.54
N GLN A 223 0.57 7.16 49.94
CA GLN A 223 1.19 8.36 50.50
C GLN A 223 0.42 8.89 51.73
N TYR A 224 -0.91 8.80 51.74
CA TYR A 224 -1.76 9.31 52.82
C TYR A 224 -1.88 8.35 54.02
N PHE A 225 -1.95 7.04 53.78
CA PHE A 225 -2.00 6.01 54.83
C PHE A 225 -0.63 5.72 55.47
N GLY A 226 0.43 6.39 55.03
CA GLY A 226 1.72 6.34 55.71
C GLY A 226 2.37 4.96 55.70
N VAL A 227 2.45 4.31 54.53
CA VAL A 227 3.41 3.21 54.33
C VAL A 227 4.80 3.81 54.52
N SER A 228 5.36 3.63 55.71
CA SER A 228 6.27 4.61 56.30
C SER A 228 7.62 4.64 55.60
N VAL A 229 7.90 5.73 54.89
CA VAL A 229 9.27 6.13 54.49
C VAL A 229 10.00 6.73 55.70
N THR A 230 10.02 5.97 56.80
CA THR A 230 11.12 6.01 57.78
C THR A 230 12.38 5.47 57.11
N PRO A 231 13.59 5.89 57.52
CA PRO A 231 14.81 5.70 56.72
C PRO A 231 15.28 4.23 56.68
N GLY A 232 14.78 3.48 55.70
CA GLY A 232 15.07 2.05 55.53
C GLY A 232 14.81 1.57 54.10
N ILE A 233 15.64 2.02 53.15
CA ILE A 233 15.68 1.61 51.73
C ILE A 233 14.36 1.91 50.97
N SER A 234 14.36 2.98 50.16
CA SER A 234 13.19 3.30 49.33
C SER A 234 12.95 2.23 48.25
N LEU A 235 11.69 1.94 47.89
CA LEU A 235 11.34 0.94 46.87
C LEU A 235 12.01 1.21 45.50
N VAL A 236 12.24 2.50 45.18
CA VAL A 236 12.98 2.94 43.99
C VAL A 236 14.44 2.53 44.10
N GLN A 237 15.07 2.76 45.26
CA GLN A 237 16.43 2.34 45.55
C GLN A 237 16.55 0.81 45.59
N THR A 238 15.56 0.06 46.09
CA THR A 238 15.54 -1.41 46.00
C THR A 238 15.47 -1.89 44.55
N ARG A 239 14.73 -1.21 43.67
CA ARG A 239 14.71 -1.51 42.23
C ARG A 239 16.05 -1.19 41.56
N VAL A 240 16.62 -0.02 41.82
CA VAL A 240 17.93 0.39 41.28
C VAL A 240 19.03 -0.55 41.78
N GLU A 241 19.01 -0.92 43.05
CA GLU A 241 19.93 -1.90 43.63
C GLU A 241 19.72 -3.30 43.05
N HIS A 242 18.48 -3.77 42.83
CA HIS A 242 18.23 -5.06 42.19
C HIS A 242 18.68 -5.06 40.72
N ILE A 243 18.54 -3.95 40.00
CA ILE A 243 19.06 -3.80 38.63
C ILE A 243 20.60 -3.83 38.65
N ALA A 244 21.24 -3.01 39.51
CA ALA A 244 22.70 -2.97 39.64
C ALA A 244 23.28 -4.32 40.12
N ARG A 245 22.62 -5.01 41.05
CA ARG A 245 23.00 -6.38 41.47
C ARG A 245 22.86 -7.35 40.32
N ALA A 246 21.77 -7.32 39.55
CA ALA A 246 21.59 -8.21 38.39
C ALA A 246 22.58 -7.90 37.24
N GLU A 247 22.97 -6.64 37.08
CA GLU A 247 24.03 -6.21 36.16
C GLU A 247 25.40 -6.74 36.61
N VAL A 248 25.75 -6.59 37.89
CA VAL A 248 26.96 -7.21 38.47
C VAL A 248 26.92 -8.74 38.35
N ASP A 249 25.79 -9.39 38.64
CA ASP A 249 25.62 -10.85 38.56
C ASP A 249 25.77 -11.38 37.12
N LYS A 250 25.34 -10.57 36.14
CA LYS A 250 25.59 -10.81 34.71
C LYS A 250 27.07 -10.59 34.37
N THR A 251 27.66 -9.44 34.75
CA THR A 251 29.07 -9.14 34.46
C THR A 251 30.02 -10.15 35.12
N GLN A 252 29.69 -10.66 36.31
CA GLN A 252 30.47 -11.68 37.00
C GLN A 252 30.38 -13.05 36.31
N ARG A 253 29.24 -13.39 35.69
CA ARG A 253 29.13 -14.54 34.78
C ARG A 253 29.88 -14.29 33.47
N ASP A 254 29.70 -13.14 32.83
CA ASP A 254 30.43 -12.76 31.62
C ASP A 254 31.97 -12.76 31.84
N ILE A 255 32.46 -12.54 33.07
CA ILE A 255 33.89 -12.63 33.46
C ILE A 255 34.34 -14.07 33.80
N ASN A 256 33.54 -14.85 34.53
CA ASN A 256 33.94 -16.21 34.94
C ASN A 256 33.69 -17.27 33.86
N ASP A 257 32.65 -17.09 33.04
CA ASP A 257 32.20 -18.06 32.03
C ASP A 257 32.65 -17.68 30.61
N SER A 258 33.47 -16.63 30.42
CA SER A 258 34.13 -16.31 29.14
C SER A 258 35.31 -17.25 28.87
N ALA A 259 34.95 -18.50 28.58
CA ALA A 259 35.83 -19.59 28.16
C ALA A 259 36.68 -19.22 26.92
N PRO A 260 37.79 -19.95 26.67
CA PRO A 260 37.61 -21.17 25.88
C PRO A 260 38.58 -22.32 26.18
N GLU A 261 38.17 -23.55 25.83
CA GLU A 261 39.00 -24.37 24.94
C GLU A 261 38.13 -25.03 23.86
N LYS A 262 38.35 -24.65 22.60
CA LYS A 262 38.14 -25.56 21.48
C LYS A 262 39.34 -26.50 21.43
N LYS A 263 39.13 -27.81 21.53
CA LYS A 263 40.08 -28.80 21.02
C LYS A 263 39.36 -29.85 20.20
N GLU A 264 39.80 -29.97 18.95
CA GLU A 264 39.41 -31.05 18.06
C GLU A 264 40.09 -32.36 18.45
N ASN A 265 39.41 -33.48 18.13
CA ASN A 265 39.96 -34.74 17.67
C ASN A 265 41.21 -35.32 18.38
N VAL A 266 41.04 -36.47 19.06
CA VAL A 266 41.56 -37.78 18.62
C VAL A 266 41.05 -38.89 19.56
N THR A 267 40.55 -39.99 18.98
CA THR A 267 40.17 -41.26 19.65
C THR A 267 41.33 -42.27 19.54
N PRO A 268 41.43 -43.34 20.37
CA PRO A 268 40.71 -44.59 20.03
C PRO A 268 40.44 -45.60 21.20
N LYS A 269 39.77 -46.72 20.86
CA LYS A 269 39.67 -48.03 21.58
C LYS A 269 38.84 -48.05 22.89
N GLU A 270 38.08 -49.09 23.23
CA GLU A 270 37.48 -50.28 22.54
C GLU A 270 36.38 -50.83 23.51
N ASP A 271 35.48 -51.79 23.24
CA ASP A 271 35.24 -52.79 22.18
C ASP A 271 33.71 -53.12 22.14
N LYS A 272 33.29 -53.95 21.16
CA LYS A 272 32.07 -54.81 21.08
C LYS A 272 30.77 -54.32 20.41
N GLN A 273 30.61 -54.91 19.22
CA GLN A 273 29.39 -55.52 18.66
C GLN A 273 28.31 -54.55 18.13
N GLN A 274 28.28 -54.35 16.81
CA GLN A 274 27.53 -55.16 15.80
C GLN A 274 26.03 -54.80 15.76
N LYS A 275 25.39 -54.59 14.60
CA LYS A 275 25.69 -55.17 13.27
C LYS A 275 25.13 -54.32 12.11
N GLN A 276 25.92 -54.15 11.03
CA GLN A 276 25.54 -54.01 9.59
C GLN A 276 24.41 -52.99 9.21
N SER A 277 24.69 -51.86 8.53
CA SER A 277 25.01 -51.68 7.08
C SER A 277 23.83 -51.95 6.12
N ALA A 278 23.58 -51.23 5.01
CA ALA A 278 24.43 -50.46 4.08
C ALA A 278 23.64 -49.26 3.45
N ILE A 279 24.19 -48.09 3.05
CA ILE A 279 25.21 -47.73 2.01
C ILE A 279 24.61 -47.83 0.56
N HIS A 280 24.81 -46.95 -0.45
CA HIS A 280 25.74 -45.83 -0.81
C HIS A 280 24.94 -44.52 -1.16
N GLN A 281 25.46 -43.27 -1.12
CA GLN A 281 26.46 -42.55 -1.97
C GLN A 281 26.12 -42.51 -3.48
N ASN A 282 26.36 -41.43 -4.26
CA ASN A 282 27.61 -40.65 -4.44
C ASN A 282 27.43 -39.14 -4.74
N GLN A 283 28.55 -38.43 -4.95
CA GLN A 283 28.63 -36.96 -5.11
C GLN A 283 29.38 -36.55 -6.44
N PRO A 284 30.09 -35.40 -6.61
CA PRO A 284 30.06 -34.53 -7.83
C PRO A 284 31.30 -34.78 -8.77
N PRO A 285 31.83 -33.90 -9.69
CA PRO A 285 31.61 -32.45 -9.89
C PRO A 285 31.74 -31.87 -11.34
N GLU A 286 31.89 -30.54 -11.42
CA GLU A 286 32.63 -29.70 -12.40
C GLU A 286 32.13 -29.50 -13.84
N THR A 287 31.93 -28.21 -14.22
CA THR A 287 32.67 -27.56 -15.33
C THR A 287 32.68 -26.02 -15.18
N VAL A 288 33.48 -25.33 -16.00
CA VAL A 288 33.84 -23.88 -15.93
C VAL A 288 33.77 -23.27 -17.36
N GLN A 289 34.05 -21.96 -17.52
CA GLN A 289 34.33 -21.22 -18.77
C GLN A 289 33.15 -20.78 -19.66
N ASP A 290 33.17 -19.62 -20.36
CA ASP A 290 33.85 -18.30 -20.12
C ASP A 290 33.31 -17.22 -21.11
N GLU A 291 33.63 -15.94 -20.85
CA GLU A 291 33.85 -14.78 -21.78
C GLU A 291 32.77 -14.38 -22.85
N GLU A 292 32.35 -13.09 -22.93
CA GLU A 292 32.79 -11.97 -23.83
C GLU A 292 32.45 -12.13 -25.35
N GLU A 293 32.35 -11.08 -26.18
CA GLU A 293 32.39 -9.61 -25.95
C GLU A 293 30.96 -9.02 -25.69
N GLU A 294 30.36 -8.00 -26.31
CA GLU A 294 30.64 -7.05 -27.42
C GLU A 294 30.10 -5.64 -27.07
N LYS A 295 30.65 -4.58 -27.67
CA LYS A 295 30.07 -3.22 -27.71
C LYS A 295 30.32 -2.57 -29.07
N ASP A 296 29.28 -2.18 -29.82
CA ASP A 296 29.41 -1.01 -30.71
C ASP A 296 28.05 -0.32 -31.04
N SER A 297 28.13 0.82 -31.72
CA SER A 297 27.04 1.69 -32.25
C SER A 297 26.56 2.90 -31.42
N ALA A 298 27.43 3.51 -30.60
CA ALA A 298 27.14 4.78 -29.90
C ALA A 298 27.83 6.04 -30.51
N LYS A 299 27.83 6.20 -31.84
CA LYS A 299 28.53 7.33 -32.50
C LYS A 299 27.86 7.87 -33.77
N ALA A 300 26.73 8.56 -33.62
CA ALA A 300 26.13 9.34 -34.70
C ALA A 300 25.43 10.63 -34.21
N ARG A 301 25.62 11.73 -34.96
CA ARG A 301 24.85 13.00 -34.91
C ARG A 301 24.93 13.85 -33.64
N SER A 302 26.04 14.57 -33.51
CA SER A 302 26.09 15.90 -32.86
C SER A 302 26.59 16.96 -33.85
N MET A 303 25.71 17.37 -34.76
CA MET A 303 25.74 18.61 -35.56
C MET A 303 24.30 19.14 -35.51
N THR A 304 23.98 20.44 -35.48
CA THR A 304 24.68 21.68 -35.91
C THR A 304 24.74 22.72 -34.77
N PHE A 305 25.62 23.73 -34.78
CA PHE A 305 25.43 25.08 -35.37
C PHE A 305 23.98 25.66 -35.26
N ALA A 306 23.77 26.96 -35.01
CA ALA A 306 24.64 28.05 -34.48
C ALA A 306 23.74 29.27 -34.21
#